data_AF-A0AAD3FZV9-F1
#
_entry.id   AF-A0AAD3FZV9-F1
#
_cell.length_a   1.000
_cell.length_b   1.000
_cell.length_c   1.000
_cell.angle_alpha   90.00
_cell.angle_beta   90.00
_cell.angle_gamma   90.00
#
_symmetry.space_group_name_H-M   'P 1'
#
loop_
_entity.id
_entity.type
_entity.pdbx_description
1 polymer ?
#
loop_
_entity_poly.entity_id
_entity_poly.type
_entity_poly.pdbx_seq_one_letter_code
_entity_poly.pdbx_strand_id
1 'polypeptide(L)' 'MRLREDLRNYAVELRQLAYTLPLGVGEHDLLQLSDRMRAAADQLVRKGA' A
#
# COMPACT_ATOMS: atom_id res chain seq x y z
N MET A 1 2.11 16.36 1.53
CA MET A 1 3.47 15.85 1.19
C MET A 1 3.27 14.86 0.07
N ARG A 2 3.78 15.15 -1.13
CA ARG A 2 3.53 14.35 -2.35
C ARG A 2 3.79 12.84 -2.14
N LEU A 3 4.92 12.50 -1.52
CA LEU A 3 5.28 11.11 -1.19
C LEU A 3 4.25 10.37 -0.33
N ARG A 4 3.59 11.04 0.62
CA ARG A 4 2.56 10.42 1.48
C ARG A 4 1.33 10.02 0.66
N GLU A 5 0.91 10.92 -0.23
CA GLU A 5 -0.25 10.71 -1.09
C GLU A 5 0.05 9.61 -2.12
N ASP A 6 1.24 9.63 -2.72
CA ASP A 6 1.71 8.58 -3.61
C ASP A 6 1.71 7.20 -2.91
N LEU A 7 2.25 7.10 -1.70
CA LEU A 7 2.24 5.84 -0.92
C LEU A 7 0.83 5.31 -0.62
N ARG A 8 -0.12 6.21 -0.33
CA ARG A 8 -1.53 5.82 -0.10
C ARG A 8 -2.19 5.34 -1.38
N ASN A 9 -1.95 6.03 -2.50
CA ASN A 9 -2.53 5.66 -3.79
C ASN A 9 -2.00 4.29 -4.25
N TYR A 10 -0.68 4.08 -4.19
CA TYR A 10 -0.08 2.80 -4.55
C TYR A 10 -0.51 1.66 -3.63
N ALA A 11 -0.71 1.90 -2.33
CA ALA A 11 -1.27 0.89 -1.43
C ALA A 11 -2.67 0.43 -1.90
N VAL A 12 -3.51 1.36 -2.36
CA VAL A 12 -4.85 1.04 -2.89
C VAL A 12 -4.74 0.26 -4.20
N GLU A 13 -3.90 0.71 -5.13
CA GLU A 13 -3.69 0.05 -6.42
C GLU A 13 -3.17 -1.38 -6.25
N LEU A 14 -2.18 -1.60 -5.38
CA LEU A 14 -1.64 -2.94 -5.09
C LEU A 14 -2.70 -3.87 -4.49
N ARG A 15 -3.57 -3.35 -3.63
CA ARG A 15 -4.65 -4.13 -3.04
C ARG A 15 -5.71 -4.52 -4.06
N GLN A 16 -6.05 -3.61 -4.98
CA GLN A 16 -6.95 -3.91 -6.09
C GLN A 16 -6.34 -4.95 -7.02
N LEU A 17 -5.05 -4.81 -7.35
CA LEU A 17 -4.33 -5.77 -8.17
C LEU A 17 -4.30 -7.17 -7.52
N ALA A 18 -4.07 -7.24 -6.20
CA ALA A 18 -4.08 -8.51 -5.46
C ALA A 18 -5.39 -9.28 -5.66
N TYR A 19 -6.54 -8.60 -5.63
CA TYR A 19 -7.85 -9.22 -5.85
C TYR A 19 -8.13 -9.63 -7.30
N THR A 20 -7.31 -9.20 -8.26
CA THR A 20 -7.41 -9.64 -9.67
C THR A 20 -6.54 -10.86 -9.98
N LEU A 21 -5.69 -11.30 -9.05
CA LEU A 21 -4.77 -12.40 -9.30
C LEU A 21 -5.49 -13.76 -9.32
N PRO A 22 -5.36 -14.53 -10.41
CA PRO A 22 -5.98 -15.84 -10.48
C PRO A 22 -5.32 -16.78 -9.47
N LEU A 23 -6.14 -17.60 -8.81
CA LEU A 23 -5.71 -18.61 -7.84
C LEU A 23 -4.99 -18.05 -6.60
N GLY A 24 -5.05 -16.73 -6.35
CA GLY A 24 -4.44 -16.09 -5.17
C GLY A 24 -2.90 -16.10 -5.16
N VAL A 25 -2.26 -16.49 -6.27
CA VAL A 25 -0.79 -16.58 -6.35
C VAL A 25 -0.19 -15.18 -6.28
N GLY A 26 0.53 -14.87 -5.20
CA GLY A 26 1.13 -13.55 -4.97
C GLY A 26 0.17 -12.52 -4.36
N GLU A 27 -1.10 -12.89 -4.12
CA GLU A 27 -2.07 -12.02 -3.46
C GLU A 27 -1.55 -11.58 -2.08
N HIS A 28 -1.08 -12.55 -1.28
CA HIS A 28 -0.58 -12.28 0.06
C HIS A 28 0.58 -11.29 0.07
N ASP A 29 1.55 -11.44 -0.85
CA ASP A 29 2.70 -10.56 -0.95
C ASP A 29 2.31 -9.12 -1.35
N LEU A 30 1.34 -8.99 -2.26
CA LEU A 30 0.80 -7.68 -2.67
C LEU A 30 0.01 -7.01 -1.54
N LEU A 31 -0.80 -7.77 -0.79
CA LEU A 31 -1.50 -7.26 0.38
C LEU A 31 -0.51 -6.80 1.47
N GLN A 32 0.51 -7.61 1.75
CA GLN A 32 1.55 -7.25 2.71
C GLN A 32 2.37 -6.03 2.27
N LEU A 33 2.59 -5.85 0.96
CA LEU A 33 3.22 -4.64 0.43
C LEU A 33 2.30 -3.42 0.57
N SER A 34 1.01 -3.55 0.25
CA SER A 34 -0.01 -2.51 0.43
C SER A 34 -0.05 -2.02 1.89
N ASP A 35 -0.10 -2.93 2.86
CA ASP A 35 -0.13 -2.57 4.28
C ASP A 35 1.14 -1.83 4.72
N ARG A 36 2.33 -2.26 4.25
CA ARG A 36 3.60 -1.56 4.53
C ARG A 36 3.61 -0.13 3.98
N MET A 37 3.10 0.08 2.77
CA MET A 37 3.02 1.42 2.17
C MET A 37 2.07 2.33 2.95
N ARG A 38 0.95 1.79 3.41
CA ARG A 38 -0.01 2.53 4.24
C ARG A 38 0.59 2.91 5.59
N ALA A 39 1.28 1.96 6.24
CA ALA A 39 1.99 2.21 7.48
C ALA A 39 3.12 3.26 7.33
N ALA A 40 3.85 3.24 6.21
CA ALA A 40 4.86 4.25 5.91
C ALA A 40 4.24 5.64 5.70
N ALA A 41 3.11 5.72 4.99
CA ALA A 41 2.38 6.98 4.82
C ALA A 41 1.90 7.57 6.15
N ASP A 42 1.41 6.73 7.06
CA ASP A 42 0.94 7.16 8.38
C ASP A 42 2.10 7.59 9.30
N GLN A 43 3.28 6.95 9.18
CA GLN A 43 4.49 7.39 9.87
C GLN A 43 4.99 8.76 9.40
N LEU A 44 4.84 9.09 8.11
CA LEU A 44 5.18 10.41 7.57
C LEU A 44 4.29 11.52 8.16
N VAL A 45 3.04 11.22 8.53
CA VAL A 45 2.18 12.16 9.25
C VAL A 45 2.74 12.44 10.65
N ARG A 46 3.20 11.41 11.36
CA ARG A 46 3.73 11.54 12.73
C ARG A 46 5.08 12.28 12.82
N LYS A 47 5.90 12.24 11.76
CA LYS A 47 7.19 12.95 11.70
C LYS A 47 7.09 14.41 11.24
N GLY A 48 5.97 14.80 10.63
CA GLY A 48 5.74 16.15 10.12
C GLY A 48 4.82 17.01 10.98
N ALA A 49 4.42 16.53 12.16
CA ALA A 49 3.59 17.23 13.14
C ALA A 49 4.44 17.85 14.26
#